data_AF-S5FVW1-F1
#
_entry.id   AF-S5FVW1-F1
#
_cell.length_a   1.000
_cell.length_b   1.000
_cell.length_c   1.000
_cell.angle_alpha   90.00
_cell.angle_beta   90.00
_cell.angle_gamma   90.00
#
_symmetry.space_group_name_H-M   'P 1'
#
loop_
_entity.id
_entity.type
_entity.pdbx_description
1 polymer ?
#
loop_
_entity_poly.entity_id
_entity_poly.type
_entity_poly.pdbx_seq_one_letter_code
_entity_poly.pdbx_strand_id
1 'polypeptide(L)'
;MSMKQGGAALVALILLTIDRVKAAADESEAAHRAMCALTEAASATFTAPSGTADNDGLNDKIQAANMSVADVQWQALFDDGAGSKPYDETTGDNRTLADKLGGKEKWDGWRKAFADIKALNIGTKTEGEYPKINSEVERTIARQQLRSIAAQANKLEMTMKPLKAFLSDGKINKINENLRKALYGGDGELSTPTLGKSFSADGSSWNNLCKGKENRKSIAGDFFCICTGAGAGTKQCSGAYGHTAHDSQASINTGWTALQQSCGKREQSKATAGTIYTAVAQWRTALTQKASGSDNSVWLGKSSSTGTACAGTDTNTCIDYSDFFKKTGGQDLSTLPWLQALTGAATQITKAEETAAAVKSLQAQMQALQGASVEIYSAAASGVLAKEMTIAIPTAPPTQREPQAQTQKKQAELAETECNAAKDEDECKTKTGCIYDKANKKCTLSEEGKQPAENTAAGNQAGTDGKNTAGSNSFVINKAPLLLAVSLF
;
A
#
# COMPACT_ATOMS: atom_id res chain seq x y z
N MET A 1 -25.41 11.91 46.65
CA MET A 1 -26.59 12.45 45.93
C MET A 1 -26.80 13.87 46.44
N SER A 2 -26.88 14.93 45.66
CA SER A 2 -27.15 15.08 44.23
C SER A 2 -26.44 16.34 43.72
N MET A 3 -25.75 16.23 42.58
CA MET A 3 -25.12 17.33 41.85
C MET A 3 -26.19 18.10 41.05
N LYS A 4 -26.16 19.44 41.15
CA LYS A 4 -26.77 20.34 40.14
C LYS A 4 -25.85 21.56 39.98
N GLN A 5 -25.03 21.54 38.93
CA GLN A 5 -24.45 22.74 38.33
C GLN A 5 -24.48 22.54 36.81
N GLY A 6 -25.37 23.27 36.15
CA GLY A 6 -25.38 23.41 34.70
C GLY A 6 -25.25 24.90 34.40
N GLY A 7 -24.00 25.36 34.24
CA GLY A 7 -23.70 26.69 33.73
C GLY A 7 -23.72 26.67 32.20
N ALA A 8 -24.70 27.35 31.60
CA ALA A 8 -24.73 27.61 30.17
C ALA A 8 -23.82 28.81 29.87
N ALA A 9 -22.70 28.57 29.20
CA ALA A 9 -21.85 29.63 28.65
C ALA A 9 -22.47 30.13 27.33
N LEU A 10 -22.89 31.39 27.34
CA LEU A 10 -23.44 32.11 26.20
C LEU A 10 -22.27 32.66 25.35
N VAL A 11 -21.98 32.04 24.20
CA VAL A 11 -21.02 32.58 23.23
C VAL A 11 -21.77 33.52 22.30
N ALA A 12 -21.60 34.83 22.51
CA ALA A 12 -22.09 35.87 21.62
C ALA A 12 -21.20 35.94 20.37
N LEU A 13 -21.73 35.51 19.21
CA LEU A 13 -21.07 35.67 17.91
C LEU A 13 -21.33 37.10 17.40
N ILE A 14 -20.31 37.94 17.37
CA ILE A 14 -20.38 39.27 16.77
C ILE A 14 -20.40 39.11 15.25
N LEU A 15 -21.57 39.33 14.62
CA LEU A 15 -21.71 39.50 13.18
C LEU A 15 -21.23 40.90 12.80
N LEU A 16 -20.01 41.01 12.29
CA LEU A 16 -19.54 42.22 11.62
C LEU A 16 -20.14 42.27 10.20
N THR A 17 -21.23 43.03 10.05
CA THR A 17 -21.72 43.47 8.74
C THR A 17 -20.82 44.62 8.27
N ILE A 18 -19.92 44.34 7.33
CA ILE A 18 -19.19 45.36 6.60
C ILE A 18 -20.05 45.79 5.42
N ASP A 19 -20.58 47.01 5.47
CA ASP A 19 -21.16 47.68 4.31
C ASP A 19 -20.07 47.87 3.25
N ARG A 20 -20.23 47.19 2.10
CA ARG A 20 -19.32 47.31 0.95
C ARG A 20 -19.55 48.64 0.24
N VAL A 21 -18.62 49.58 0.40
CA VAL A 21 -18.45 50.71 -0.51
C VAL A 21 -17.99 50.16 -1.87
N LYS A 22 -18.74 50.45 -2.94
CA LYS A 22 -18.45 50.02 -4.32
C LYS A 22 -17.15 50.67 -4.84
N ALA A 23 -16.15 49.85 -5.09
CA ALA A 23 -15.10 50.12 -6.07
C ALA A 23 -15.14 49.00 -7.14
N ALA A 24 -14.76 49.32 -8.37
CA ALA A 24 -14.76 48.42 -9.54
C ALA A 24 -13.58 47.41 -9.56
N ALA A 25 -12.85 47.26 -8.46
CA ALA A 25 -11.81 46.25 -8.28
C ALA A 25 -12.39 45.07 -7.48
N ASP A 26 -11.91 43.85 -7.77
CA ASP A 26 -12.21 42.62 -7.02
C ASP A 26 -13.62 42.02 -7.21
N GLU A 27 -14.20 42.13 -8.41
CA GLU A 27 -15.55 41.57 -8.71
C GLU A 27 -15.61 40.02 -8.63
N SER A 28 -14.46 39.36 -8.73
CA SER A 28 -14.31 37.90 -8.61
C SER A 28 -13.46 37.47 -7.39
N GLU A 29 -13.39 38.28 -6.33
CA GLU A 29 -12.54 38.04 -5.15
C GLU A 29 -12.70 36.64 -4.52
N ALA A 30 -13.94 36.16 -4.36
CA ALA A 30 -14.21 34.83 -3.80
C ALA A 30 -13.73 33.70 -4.73
N ALA A 31 -13.87 33.89 -6.05
CA ALA A 31 -13.37 32.96 -7.04
C ALA A 31 -11.84 32.93 -7.06
N HIS A 32 -11.20 34.10 -7.01
CA HIS A 32 -9.74 34.22 -6.93
C HIS A 32 -9.19 33.48 -5.70
N ARG A 33 -9.76 33.72 -4.51
CA ARG A 33 -9.37 33.00 -3.28
C ARG A 33 -9.53 31.48 -3.41
N ALA A 34 -10.64 31.02 -3.96
CA ALA A 34 -10.87 29.60 -4.17
C ALA A 34 -9.85 28.99 -5.15
N MET A 35 -9.53 29.69 -6.24
CA MET A 35 -8.52 29.23 -7.20
C MET A 35 -7.10 29.27 -6.63
N CYS A 36 -6.79 30.23 -5.76
CA CYS A 36 -5.54 30.23 -5.00
C CYS A 36 -5.44 29.03 -4.06
N ALA A 37 -6.52 28.68 -3.34
CA ALA A 37 -6.54 27.50 -2.47
C ALA A 37 -6.38 26.19 -3.26
N LEU A 38 -7.04 26.07 -4.41
CA LEU A 38 -6.86 24.93 -5.32
C LEU A 38 -5.43 24.86 -5.87
N THR A 39 -4.88 26.00 -6.28
CA THR A 39 -3.50 26.11 -6.80
C THR A 39 -2.50 25.70 -5.73
N GLU A 40 -2.67 26.16 -4.49
CA GLU A 40 -1.83 25.76 -3.36
C GLU A 40 -1.91 24.26 -3.10
N ALA A 41 -3.12 23.71 -2.99
CA ALA A 41 -3.32 22.29 -2.75
C ALA A 41 -2.70 21.41 -3.86
N ALA A 42 -2.77 21.85 -5.12
CA ALA A 42 -2.23 21.12 -6.27
C ALA A 42 -0.72 21.39 -6.52
N SER A 43 -0.16 22.47 -5.97
CA SER A 43 1.29 22.77 -6.03
C SER A 43 2.06 22.12 -4.88
N ALA A 44 1.36 21.63 -3.86
CA ALA A 44 1.97 20.92 -2.74
C ALA A 44 2.71 19.66 -3.21
N THR A 45 3.69 19.23 -2.43
CA THR A 45 4.47 18.02 -2.72
C THR A 45 4.20 16.95 -1.67
N PHE A 46 4.03 15.71 -2.12
CA PHE A 46 3.99 14.58 -1.22
C PHE A 46 5.41 14.17 -0.80
N THR A 47 5.57 13.97 0.50
CA THR A 47 6.76 13.39 1.12
C THR A 47 6.31 12.25 2.02
N ALA A 48 6.96 11.09 1.93
CA ALA A 48 6.66 9.94 2.77
C ALA A 48 6.68 10.31 4.27
N PRO A 49 5.78 9.76 5.10
CA PRO A 49 5.80 9.97 6.54
C PRO A 49 7.13 9.53 7.18
N SER A 50 7.60 10.26 8.20
CA SER A 50 8.79 9.90 8.96
C SER A 50 8.63 8.56 9.68
N GLY A 51 9.71 7.79 9.80
CA GLY A 51 9.70 6.47 10.44
C GLY A 51 9.33 5.31 9.52
N THR A 52 9.17 5.57 8.23
CA THR A 52 9.22 4.54 7.16
C THR A 52 10.65 4.28 6.70
N ALA A 53 11.63 5.02 7.25
CA ALA A 53 13.03 4.81 7.00
C ALA A 53 13.47 3.48 7.61
N ASP A 54 14.30 2.78 6.86
CA ASP A 54 14.55 1.37 7.04
C ASP A 54 15.15 1.00 8.41
N ASN A 55 14.59 -0.03 9.03
CA ASN A 55 15.37 -0.96 9.85
C ASN A 55 16.15 -1.92 8.91
N ASP A 56 16.93 -1.37 7.99
CA ASP A 56 17.65 -2.14 6.99
C ASP A 56 18.60 -3.08 7.73
N GLY A 57 18.45 -4.37 7.45
CA GLY A 57 19.30 -5.41 8.01
C GLY A 57 18.80 -6.11 9.28
N LEU A 58 17.62 -5.80 9.83
CA LEU A 58 17.07 -6.64 10.93
C LEU A 58 16.76 -8.07 10.45
N ASN A 59 16.08 -8.20 9.31
CA ASN A 59 15.86 -9.51 8.71
C ASN A 59 17.20 -10.19 8.41
N ASP A 60 18.17 -9.46 7.84
CA ASP A 60 19.50 -9.98 7.54
C ASP A 60 20.21 -10.52 8.79
N LYS A 61 20.18 -9.79 9.91
CA LYS A 61 20.69 -10.26 11.20
C LYS A 61 20.05 -11.57 11.63
N ILE A 62 18.71 -11.67 11.56
CA ILE A 62 17.97 -12.89 11.93
C ILE A 62 18.35 -14.05 10.99
N GLN A 63 18.42 -13.81 9.68
CA GLN A 63 18.80 -14.84 8.70
C GLN A 63 20.24 -15.33 8.95
N ALA A 64 21.16 -14.42 9.24
CA ALA A 64 22.56 -14.74 9.53
C ALA A 64 22.70 -15.47 10.88
N ALA A 65 21.93 -15.08 11.91
CA ALA A 65 21.86 -15.81 13.18
C ALA A 65 21.40 -17.25 12.96
N ASN A 66 20.32 -17.45 12.19
CA ASN A 66 19.84 -18.78 11.82
C ASN A 66 20.86 -19.58 10.99
N MET A 67 21.56 -18.94 10.05
CA MET A 67 22.62 -19.60 9.27
C MET A 67 23.82 -20.02 10.15
N SER A 68 24.19 -19.20 11.14
CA SER A 68 25.36 -19.46 12.01
C SER A 68 25.25 -20.74 12.85
N VAL A 69 24.01 -21.13 13.17
CA VAL A 69 23.72 -22.35 13.95
C VAL A 69 23.37 -23.54 13.07
N ALA A 70 23.26 -23.37 11.74
CA ALA A 70 22.99 -24.45 10.80
C ALA A 70 24.10 -25.51 10.80
N ASP A 71 23.81 -26.70 10.29
CA ASP A 71 24.80 -27.76 10.17
C ASP A 71 25.98 -27.34 9.30
N VAL A 72 27.19 -27.77 9.66
CA VAL A 72 28.42 -27.40 8.95
C VAL A 72 28.39 -27.78 7.46
N GLN A 73 27.73 -28.89 7.13
CA GLN A 73 27.52 -29.32 5.74
C GLN A 73 26.62 -28.34 4.97
N TRP A 74 25.59 -27.81 5.63
CA TRP A 74 24.71 -26.81 5.04
C TRP A 74 25.45 -25.48 4.84
N GLN A 75 26.20 -25.03 5.85
CA GLN A 75 27.00 -23.81 5.78
C GLN A 75 28.05 -23.88 4.65
N ALA A 76 28.70 -25.03 4.46
CA ALA A 76 29.71 -25.23 3.43
C ALA A 76 29.19 -25.02 2.00
N LEU A 77 27.88 -25.16 1.74
CA LEU A 77 27.29 -24.86 0.43
C LEU A 77 27.39 -23.37 0.06
N PHE A 78 27.51 -22.50 1.06
CA PHE A 78 27.44 -21.05 0.92
C PHE A 78 28.77 -20.36 1.22
N ASP A 79 29.84 -21.12 1.47
CA ASP A 79 31.17 -20.59 1.70
C ASP A 79 31.84 -20.14 0.39
N ASP A 80 31.92 -18.84 0.19
CA ASP A 80 32.60 -18.23 -0.96
C ASP A 80 34.09 -18.57 -1.00
N GLY A 81 34.73 -18.76 0.17
CA GLY A 81 36.13 -19.22 0.27
C GLY A 81 36.31 -20.66 -0.20
N ALA A 82 35.24 -21.45 -0.19
CA ALA A 82 35.18 -22.80 -0.75
C ALA A 82 34.63 -22.83 -2.18
N GLY A 83 34.41 -21.66 -2.81
CA GLY A 83 33.97 -21.54 -4.20
C GLY A 83 32.45 -21.52 -4.40
N SER A 84 31.66 -21.19 -3.37
CA SER A 84 30.21 -20.96 -3.53
C SER A 84 29.94 -19.84 -4.55
N LYS A 85 28.86 -19.98 -5.33
CA LYS A 85 28.51 -19.08 -6.43
C LYS A 85 27.09 -18.56 -6.34
N PRO A 86 26.80 -17.37 -6.89
CA PRO A 86 25.43 -16.89 -7.07
C PRO A 86 24.58 -17.93 -7.80
N TYR A 87 23.28 -17.90 -7.59
CA TYR A 87 22.36 -18.86 -8.20
C TYR A 87 22.54 -18.96 -9.72
N ASP A 88 22.66 -17.82 -10.41
CA ASP A 88 22.80 -17.75 -11.88
C ASP A 88 24.11 -18.39 -12.40
N GLU A 89 25.10 -18.53 -11.53
CA GLU A 89 26.40 -19.16 -11.84
C GLU A 89 26.53 -20.57 -11.23
N THR A 90 25.53 -20.99 -10.44
CA THR A 90 25.49 -22.32 -9.82
C THR A 90 25.02 -23.35 -10.85
N THR A 91 25.75 -24.47 -10.95
CA THR A 91 25.48 -25.54 -11.93
C THR A 91 25.38 -26.92 -11.27
N GLY A 92 24.93 -27.93 -12.01
CA GLY A 92 24.92 -29.34 -11.56
C GLY A 92 23.96 -29.62 -10.40
N ASP A 93 24.40 -30.45 -9.46
CA ASP A 93 23.59 -30.89 -8.31
C ASP A 93 23.18 -29.73 -7.40
N ASN A 94 24.07 -28.77 -7.19
CA ASN A 94 23.76 -27.56 -6.40
C ASN A 94 22.68 -26.72 -7.06
N ARG A 95 22.64 -26.63 -8.38
CA ARG A 95 21.57 -25.92 -9.09
C ARG A 95 20.24 -26.67 -8.94
N THR A 96 20.27 -27.99 -9.11
CA THR A 96 19.08 -28.85 -8.91
C THR A 96 18.53 -28.73 -7.49
N LEU A 97 19.42 -28.64 -6.49
CA LEU A 97 19.05 -28.41 -5.10
C LEU A 97 18.45 -27.02 -4.89
N ALA A 98 19.09 -25.98 -5.42
CA ALA A 98 18.60 -24.60 -5.34
C ALA A 98 17.17 -24.48 -5.91
N ASP A 99 16.94 -25.04 -7.09
CA ASP A 99 15.63 -25.04 -7.76
C ASP A 99 14.55 -25.70 -6.87
N LYS A 100 14.86 -26.83 -6.22
CA LYS A 100 13.95 -27.54 -5.30
C LYS A 100 13.65 -26.77 -4.01
N LEU A 101 14.57 -25.91 -3.57
CA LEU A 101 14.50 -25.22 -2.27
C LEU A 101 14.00 -23.78 -2.36
N GLY A 102 13.45 -23.36 -3.51
CA GLY A 102 12.88 -22.04 -3.71
C GLY A 102 13.66 -21.13 -4.66
N GLY A 103 14.62 -21.71 -5.40
CA GLY A 103 15.31 -21.07 -6.51
C GLY A 103 16.17 -19.88 -6.09
N LYS A 104 16.28 -18.92 -7.03
CA LYS A 104 17.19 -17.78 -6.95
C LYS A 104 17.10 -16.99 -5.65
N GLU A 105 15.89 -16.58 -5.27
CA GLU A 105 15.67 -15.71 -4.12
C GLU A 105 16.14 -16.34 -2.81
N LYS A 106 15.83 -17.63 -2.61
CA LYS A 106 16.26 -18.36 -1.41
C LYS A 106 17.76 -18.65 -1.42
N TRP A 107 18.29 -19.11 -2.54
CA TRP A 107 19.71 -19.45 -2.67
C TRP A 107 20.62 -18.23 -2.44
N ASP A 108 20.34 -17.13 -3.15
CA ASP A 108 21.11 -15.89 -3.00
C ASP A 108 20.93 -15.29 -1.60
N GLY A 109 19.73 -15.44 -0.99
CA GLY A 109 19.46 -15.04 0.38
C GLY A 109 20.29 -15.82 1.42
N TRP A 110 20.43 -17.14 1.27
CA TRP A 110 21.28 -17.96 2.14
C TRP A 110 22.76 -17.64 1.98
N ARG A 111 23.22 -17.39 0.76
CA ARG A 111 24.59 -16.91 0.52
C ARG A 111 24.87 -15.60 1.22
N LYS A 112 23.94 -14.63 1.09
CA LYS A 112 24.04 -13.36 1.81
C LYS A 112 24.08 -13.59 3.33
N ALA A 113 23.16 -14.40 3.86
CA ALA A 113 23.11 -14.71 5.29
C ALA A 113 24.42 -15.35 5.80
N PHE A 114 25.06 -16.22 5.01
CA PHE A 114 26.34 -16.80 5.35
C PHE A 114 27.47 -15.76 5.38
N ALA A 115 27.55 -14.90 4.35
CA ALA A 115 28.51 -13.79 4.32
C ALA A 115 28.32 -12.83 5.51
N ASP A 116 27.06 -12.57 5.87
CA ASP A 116 26.68 -11.69 6.98
C ASP A 116 27.11 -12.24 8.34
N ILE A 117 27.27 -13.56 8.53
CA ILE A 117 27.80 -14.13 9.79
C ILE A 117 29.13 -13.48 10.14
N LYS A 118 30.06 -13.43 9.17
CA LYS A 118 31.38 -12.85 9.35
C LYS A 118 31.30 -11.33 9.46
N ALA A 119 30.52 -10.68 8.59
CA ALA A 119 30.39 -9.22 8.58
C ALA A 119 29.83 -8.68 9.92
N LEU A 120 28.89 -9.41 10.52
CA LEU A 120 28.19 -9.02 11.75
C LEU A 120 28.78 -9.67 13.02
N ASN A 121 29.85 -10.46 12.90
CA ASN A 121 30.50 -11.19 14.01
C ASN A 121 29.59 -12.15 14.78
N ILE A 122 28.56 -12.71 14.13
CA ILE A 122 27.58 -13.58 14.77
C ILE A 122 28.23 -14.90 15.21
N GLY A 123 28.10 -15.25 16.49
CA GLY A 123 28.59 -16.53 17.02
C GLY A 123 30.10 -16.64 17.15
N THR A 124 30.83 -15.53 17.02
CA THR A 124 32.31 -15.53 17.01
C THR A 124 32.92 -15.12 18.35
N LYS A 125 32.32 -14.15 19.04
CA LYS A 125 32.81 -13.56 20.30
C LYS A 125 32.04 -14.11 21.50
N THR A 126 32.65 -14.11 22.69
CA THR A 126 31.99 -14.57 23.94
C THR A 126 30.91 -13.60 24.45
N GLU A 127 30.94 -12.34 23.99
CA GLU A 127 30.01 -11.28 24.38
C GLU A 127 29.46 -10.58 23.14
N GLY A 128 28.33 -9.90 23.29
CA GLY A 128 27.66 -9.13 22.23
C GLY A 128 26.23 -9.59 21.96
N GLU A 129 25.66 -9.08 20.86
CA GLU A 129 24.26 -9.36 20.46
C GLU A 129 24.03 -10.84 20.12
N TYR A 130 25.03 -11.51 19.54
CA TYR A 130 24.98 -12.94 19.18
C TYR A 130 26.25 -13.66 19.65
N PRO A 131 26.35 -14.01 20.95
CA PRO A 131 27.56 -14.59 21.56
C PRO A 131 27.79 -16.06 21.19
N LYS A 132 29.04 -16.47 21.02
CA LYS A 132 29.48 -17.81 20.61
C LYS A 132 28.82 -18.93 21.43
N ILE A 133 28.13 -19.83 20.73
CA ILE A 133 27.54 -21.05 21.31
C ILE A 133 28.55 -22.20 21.23
N ASN A 134 29.05 -22.63 22.39
CA ASN A 134 30.04 -23.72 22.48
C ASN A 134 29.42 -25.12 22.60
N SER A 135 28.17 -25.23 23.06
CA SER A 135 27.47 -26.52 23.23
C SER A 135 26.74 -26.91 21.95
N GLU A 136 27.01 -28.12 21.44
CA GLU A 136 26.34 -28.64 20.24
C GLU A 136 24.85 -28.95 20.48
N VAL A 137 24.51 -29.37 21.71
CA VAL A 137 23.11 -29.58 22.11
C VAL A 137 22.34 -28.26 22.06
N GLU A 138 22.91 -27.21 22.65
CA GLU A 138 22.29 -25.87 22.66
C GLU A 138 22.22 -25.28 21.26
N ARG A 139 23.25 -25.50 20.42
CA ARG A 139 23.25 -25.08 19.01
C ARG A 139 22.13 -25.76 18.22
N THR A 140 21.90 -27.06 18.44
CA THR A 140 20.83 -27.81 17.78
C THR A 140 19.45 -27.30 18.17
N ILE A 141 19.23 -27.03 19.46
CA ILE A 141 17.96 -26.49 19.96
C ILE A 141 17.74 -25.06 19.44
N ALA A 142 18.78 -24.21 19.49
CA ALA A 142 18.73 -22.86 18.95
C ALA A 142 18.39 -22.86 17.45
N ARG A 143 18.97 -23.77 16.66
CA ARG A 143 18.65 -23.95 15.24
C ARG A 143 17.17 -24.23 15.01
N GLN A 144 16.57 -25.12 15.80
CA GLN A 144 15.16 -25.46 15.65
C GLN A 144 14.25 -24.24 15.90
N GLN A 145 14.54 -23.45 16.93
CA GLN A 145 13.74 -22.26 17.26
C GLN A 145 13.99 -21.10 16.28
N LEU A 146 15.26 -20.82 15.96
CA LEU A 146 15.66 -19.74 15.04
C LEU A 146 15.13 -19.97 13.62
N ARG A 147 14.97 -21.22 13.17
CA ARG A 147 14.37 -21.51 11.86
C ARG A 147 12.96 -20.96 11.72
N SER A 148 12.14 -21.06 12.77
CA SER A 148 10.78 -20.51 12.77
C SER A 148 10.80 -18.98 12.75
N ILE A 149 11.66 -18.36 13.58
CA ILE A 149 11.81 -16.90 13.64
C ILE A 149 12.30 -16.35 12.30
N ALA A 150 13.30 -16.99 11.70
CA ALA A 150 13.83 -16.60 10.39
C ALA A 150 12.79 -16.72 9.27
N ALA A 151 11.95 -17.77 9.29
CA ALA A 151 10.85 -17.89 8.34
C ALA A 151 9.81 -16.77 8.49
N GLN A 152 9.45 -16.43 9.73
CA GLN A 152 8.52 -15.33 10.03
C GLN A 152 9.10 -13.96 9.65
N ALA A 153 10.37 -13.70 9.97
CA ALA A 153 11.07 -12.48 9.60
C ALA A 153 11.10 -12.30 8.07
N ASN A 154 11.43 -13.36 7.33
CA ASN A 154 11.42 -13.29 5.87
C ASN A 154 10.02 -13.00 5.31
N LYS A 155 8.95 -13.56 5.90
CA LYS A 155 7.57 -13.25 5.49
C LYS A 155 7.21 -11.78 5.74
N LEU A 156 7.61 -11.22 6.88
CA LEU A 156 7.42 -9.80 7.17
C LEU A 156 8.17 -8.92 6.18
N GLU A 157 9.42 -9.25 5.87
CA GLU A 157 10.22 -8.51 4.89
C GLU A 157 9.57 -8.48 3.50
N MET A 158 9.13 -9.65 3.02
CA MET A 158 8.41 -9.77 1.74
C MET A 158 7.09 -8.99 1.75
N THR A 159 6.42 -8.88 2.90
CA THR A 159 5.18 -8.10 3.04
C THR A 159 5.47 -6.60 3.05
N MET A 160 6.55 -6.16 3.70
CA MET A 160 6.92 -4.75 3.78
C MET A 160 7.46 -4.20 2.45
N LYS A 161 8.17 -5.01 1.65
CA LYS A 161 8.82 -4.57 0.40
C LYS A 161 7.89 -3.82 -0.57
N PRO A 162 6.72 -4.35 -0.99
CA PRO A 162 5.81 -3.61 -1.87
C PRO A 162 5.20 -2.37 -1.21
N LEU A 163 4.99 -2.39 0.11
CA LEU A 163 4.46 -1.25 0.86
C LEU A 163 5.47 -0.10 0.92
N LYS A 164 6.74 -0.41 1.21
CA LYS A 164 7.84 0.55 1.15
C LYS A 164 8.01 1.13 -0.26
N ALA A 165 7.94 0.27 -1.29
CA ALA A 165 8.01 0.71 -2.68
C ALA A 165 6.88 1.69 -3.04
N PHE A 166 5.64 1.43 -2.61
CA PHE A 166 4.53 2.36 -2.78
C PHE A 166 4.80 3.72 -2.13
N LEU A 167 5.42 3.75 -0.94
CA LEU A 167 5.73 4.99 -0.22
C LEU A 167 6.87 5.80 -0.86
N SER A 168 7.88 5.12 -1.42
CA SER A 168 9.10 5.76 -1.94
C SER A 168 9.06 6.06 -3.44
N ASP A 169 8.38 5.24 -4.24
CA ASP A 169 8.37 5.38 -5.70
C ASP A 169 7.13 6.16 -6.16
N GLY A 170 7.36 7.39 -6.59
CA GLY A 170 6.33 8.27 -7.15
C GLY A 170 5.64 7.71 -8.39
N LYS A 171 6.26 6.79 -9.13
CA LYS A 171 5.64 6.11 -10.28
C LYS A 171 4.61 5.07 -9.84
N ILE A 172 4.77 4.51 -8.63
CA ILE A 172 3.83 3.54 -8.06
C ILE A 172 2.66 4.28 -7.42
N ASN A 173 2.90 5.27 -6.54
CA ASN A 173 1.80 5.96 -5.86
C ASN A 173 1.12 7.05 -6.70
N LYS A 174 1.79 7.60 -7.72
CA LYS A 174 1.27 8.62 -8.64
C LYS A 174 0.71 9.88 -7.96
N ILE A 175 1.06 10.15 -6.70
CA ILE A 175 0.49 11.28 -5.96
C ILE A 175 0.89 12.60 -6.62
N ASN A 176 2.20 12.82 -6.81
CA ASN A 176 2.70 14.05 -7.41
C ASN A 176 2.31 14.19 -8.89
N GLU A 177 2.20 13.08 -9.63
CA GLU A 177 1.67 13.06 -11.01
C GLU A 177 0.23 13.58 -11.04
N ASN A 178 -0.64 13.06 -10.15
CA ASN A 178 -2.03 13.51 -10.05
C ASN A 178 -2.15 14.97 -9.62
N LEU A 179 -1.31 15.45 -8.69
CA LEU A 179 -1.27 16.86 -8.28
C LEU A 179 -0.91 17.77 -9.46
N ARG A 180 0.14 17.44 -10.21
CA ARG A 180 0.54 18.18 -11.42
C ARG A 180 -0.51 18.11 -12.52
N LYS A 181 -1.13 16.96 -12.71
CA LYS A 181 -2.21 16.77 -13.68
C LYS A 181 -3.44 17.61 -13.32
N ALA A 182 -3.76 17.74 -12.04
CA ALA A 182 -4.81 18.66 -11.60
C ALA A 182 -4.43 20.13 -11.88
N LEU A 183 -3.19 20.51 -11.56
CA LEU A 183 -2.74 21.88 -11.67
C LEU A 183 -2.60 22.35 -13.11
N TYR A 184 -1.93 21.57 -13.96
CA TYR A 184 -1.55 21.96 -15.33
C TYR A 184 -2.26 21.15 -16.42
N GLY A 185 -2.98 20.09 -16.09
CA GLY A 185 -3.59 19.19 -17.08
C GLY A 185 -2.57 18.22 -17.67
N GLY A 186 -2.91 17.66 -18.83
CA GLY A 186 -2.04 16.70 -19.53
C GLY A 186 -1.90 15.35 -18.82
N ASP A 187 -0.68 14.82 -18.84
CA ASP A 187 -0.29 13.52 -18.27
C ASP A 187 0.31 13.62 -16.86
N GLY A 188 0.48 14.83 -16.32
CA GLY A 188 1.11 15.06 -15.01
C GLY A 188 2.61 15.32 -15.07
N GLU A 189 3.20 15.43 -16.26
CA GLU A 189 4.63 15.76 -16.42
C GLU A 189 4.90 17.27 -16.53
N LEU A 190 3.85 18.07 -16.78
CA LEU A 190 3.95 19.51 -16.93
C LEU A 190 4.37 20.21 -15.63
N SER A 191 5.12 21.32 -15.79
CA SER A 191 5.58 22.21 -14.71
C SER A 191 5.03 23.64 -14.84
N THR A 192 4.41 23.96 -15.98
CA THR A 192 3.75 25.24 -16.27
C THR A 192 2.50 24.97 -17.10
N PRO A 193 1.49 25.85 -17.10
CA PRO A 193 0.34 25.67 -17.97
C PRO A 193 0.72 25.79 -19.44
N THR A 194 0.09 25.01 -20.32
CA THR A 194 0.36 25.03 -21.77
C THR A 194 -0.92 25.03 -22.61
N LEU A 195 -0.83 25.63 -23.80
CA LEU A 195 -1.88 25.54 -24.82
C LEU A 195 -2.20 24.07 -25.14
N GLY A 196 -3.49 23.78 -25.29
CA GLY A 196 -4.00 22.43 -25.61
C GLY A 196 -4.06 21.44 -24.45
N LYS A 197 -3.26 21.62 -23.39
CA LYS A 197 -3.25 20.71 -22.22
C LYS A 197 -3.91 21.32 -20.99
N SER A 198 -3.66 22.60 -20.72
CA SER A 198 -4.25 23.31 -19.58
C SER A 198 -5.59 23.98 -19.93
N PHE A 199 -5.75 24.32 -21.22
CA PHE A 199 -6.90 24.99 -21.85
C PHE A 199 -6.99 24.56 -23.33
N SER A 200 -7.74 25.30 -24.16
CA SER A 200 -7.76 25.11 -25.62
C SER A 200 -6.37 25.31 -26.25
N ALA A 201 -6.20 24.81 -27.48
CA ALA A 201 -4.98 25.06 -28.25
C ALA A 201 -4.97 26.45 -28.92
N ASP A 202 -6.14 27.10 -29.02
CA ASP A 202 -6.31 28.39 -29.69
C ASP A 202 -6.42 29.54 -28.67
N GLY A 203 -5.36 30.34 -28.57
CA GLY A 203 -5.27 31.54 -27.72
C GLY A 203 -5.64 32.85 -28.43
N SER A 204 -6.12 32.81 -29.68
CA SER A 204 -6.41 34.03 -30.47
C SER A 204 -7.52 34.90 -29.87
N SER A 205 -8.37 34.33 -29.03
CA SER A 205 -9.36 35.06 -28.25
C SER A 205 -9.66 34.33 -26.96
N TRP A 206 -10.20 35.05 -25.97
CA TRP A 206 -10.67 34.45 -24.74
C TRP A 206 -11.71 33.36 -25.00
N ASN A 207 -12.64 33.60 -25.94
CA ASN A 207 -13.67 32.62 -26.27
C ASN A 207 -13.07 31.30 -26.77
N ASN A 208 -12.07 31.37 -27.65
CA ASN A 208 -11.43 30.16 -28.18
C ASN A 208 -10.59 29.44 -27.12
N LEU A 209 -10.02 30.19 -26.18
CA LEU A 209 -9.17 29.67 -25.12
C LEU A 209 -9.96 29.00 -23.98
N CYS A 210 -11.04 29.67 -23.56
CA CYS A 210 -11.67 29.49 -22.25
C CYS A 210 -13.14 29.07 -22.29
N LYS A 211 -13.85 29.31 -23.40
CA LYS A 211 -15.27 28.96 -23.49
C LYS A 211 -15.43 27.47 -23.75
N GLY A 212 -16.52 26.88 -23.27
CA GLY A 212 -16.79 25.45 -23.48
C GLY A 212 -16.25 24.54 -22.37
N LYS A 213 -16.94 23.43 -22.16
CA LYS A 213 -16.64 22.46 -21.10
C LYS A 213 -15.32 21.72 -21.33
N GLU A 214 -14.96 21.49 -22.60
CA GLU A 214 -13.75 20.80 -23.03
C GLU A 214 -12.47 21.53 -22.62
N ASN A 215 -12.59 22.82 -22.26
CA ASN A 215 -11.49 23.65 -21.82
C ASN A 215 -11.31 23.68 -20.29
N ARG A 216 -12.16 22.99 -19.52
CA ARG A 216 -12.03 22.80 -18.06
C ARG A 216 -10.98 21.74 -17.70
N LYS A 217 -9.79 21.83 -18.29
CA LYS A 217 -8.77 20.77 -18.23
C LYS A 217 -7.88 20.81 -16.99
N SER A 218 -7.69 22.00 -16.40
CA SER A 218 -6.72 22.23 -15.33
C SER A 218 -7.12 23.38 -14.42
N ILE A 219 -6.64 23.36 -13.17
CA ILE A 219 -6.83 24.47 -12.22
C ILE A 219 -6.17 25.74 -12.74
N ALA A 220 -4.94 25.65 -13.26
CA ALA A 220 -4.23 26.80 -13.79
C ALA A 220 -4.97 27.44 -14.96
N GLY A 221 -5.55 26.62 -15.84
CA GLY A 221 -6.32 27.12 -16.98
C GLY A 221 -7.62 27.78 -16.57
N ASP A 222 -8.37 27.15 -15.67
CA ASP A 222 -9.59 27.74 -15.11
C ASP A 222 -9.28 29.06 -14.39
N PHE A 223 -8.18 29.13 -13.63
CA PHE A 223 -7.78 30.33 -12.91
C PHE A 223 -7.41 31.45 -13.88
N PHE A 224 -6.63 31.11 -14.91
CA PHE A 224 -6.22 32.05 -15.94
C PHE A 224 -7.42 32.63 -16.68
N CYS A 225 -8.41 31.78 -17.03
CA CYS A 225 -9.63 32.18 -17.72
C CYS A 225 -10.54 33.09 -16.91
N ILE A 226 -10.59 32.92 -15.58
CA ILE A 226 -11.33 33.82 -14.68
C ILE A 226 -10.68 35.21 -14.62
N CYS A 227 -9.36 35.27 -14.79
CA CYS A 227 -8.58 36.47 -14.53
C CYS A 227 -8.16 37.27 -15.77
N THR A 228 -8.21 36.66 -16.95
CA THR A 228 -7.62 37.22 -18.18
C THR A 228 -8.71 37.42 -19.24
N GLY A 229 -8.61 38.46 -20.08
CA GLY A 229 -9.50 38.70 -21.22
C GLY A 229 -9.24 40.06 -21.86
N ALA A 230 -9.24 40.15 -23.20
CA ALA A 230 -8.89 41.39 -23.91
C ALA A 230 -9.91 42.52 -23.71
N GLY A 231 -11.16 42.18 -23.41
CA GLY A 231 -12.23 43.13 -23.09
C GLY A 231 -12.50 43.27 -21.59
N ALA A 232 -11.73 42.60 -20.75
CA ALA A 232 -11.77 42.78 -19.31
C ALA A 232 -10.72 43.85 -18.94
N GLY A 233 -11.11 44.84 -18.15
CA GLY A 233 -10.17 45.77 -17.55
C GLY A 233 -9.05 45.05 -16.81
N THR A 234 -7.91 45.72 -16.60
CA THR A 234 -6.86 45.18 -15.74
C THR A 234 -7.38 45.04 -14.30
N LYS A 235 -6.96 43.99 -13.57
CA LYS A 235 -7.25 43.79 -12.13
C LYS A 235 -8.68 43.35 -11.75
N GLN A 236 -9.46 42.83 -12.70
CA GLN A 236 -10.86 42.44 -12.45
C GLN A 236 -11.01 41.24 -11.49
N CYS A 237 -10.09 40.28 -11.51
CA CYS A 237 -10.15 39.15 -10.58
C CYS A 237 -9.44 39.41 -9.24
N SER A 238 -8.44 40.30 -9.23
CA SER A 238 -7.71 40.73 -8.05
C SER A 238 -6.95 42.02 -8.36
N GLY A 239 -6.97 42.97 -7.42
CA GLY A 239 -6.12 44.16 -7.44
C GLY A 239 -4.62 43.88 -7.63
N ALA A 240 -4.16 42.68 -7.25
CA ALA A 240 -2.78 42.24 -7.35
C ALA A 240 -2.42 41.60 -8.71
N TYR A 241 -3.38 41.39 -9.61
CA TYR A 241 -3.16 40.78 -10.93
C TYR A 241 -3.37 41.77 -12.07
N GLY A 242 -2.32 42.07 -12.83
CA GLY A 242 -2.34 43.09 -13.88
C GLY A 242 -2.23 42.58 -15.32
N HIS A 243 -2.24 41.26 -15.55
CA HIS A 243 -1.93 40.67 -16.86
C HIS A 243 -3.19 40.28 -17.64
N THR A 244 -3.25 40.62 -18.93
CA THR A 244 -4.41 40.38 -19.81
C THR A 244 -4.10 39.63 -21.11
N ALA A 245 -2.81 39.41 -21.42
CA ALA A 245 -2.39 38.75 -22.66
C ALA A 245 -2.57 37.22 -22.58
N HIS A 246 -2.92 36.60 -23.70
CA HIS A 246 -3.24 35.17 -23.77
C HIS A 246 -3.02 34.57 -25.17
N ASP A 247 -2.41 35.35 -26.06
CA ASP A 247 -2.20 35.10 -27.48
C ASP A 247 -1.05 34.12 -27.77
N SER A 248 -0.18 33.86 -26.79
CA SER A 248 0.98 33.00 -26.95
C SER A 248 1.33 32.23 -25.67
N GLN A 249 2.10 31.15 -25.81
CA GLN A 249 2.61 30.38 -24.68
C GLN A 249 3.49 31.23 -23.73
N ALA A 250 4.23 32.20 -24.26
CA ALA A 250 5.04 33.11 -23.44
C ALA A 250 4.16 34.05 -22.60
N SER A 251 3.07 34.56 -23.18
CA SER A 251 2.05 35.36 -22.49
C SER A 251 1.42 34.54 -21.36
N ILE A 252 1.00 33.30 -21.66
CA ILE A 252 0.48 32.35 -20.66
C ILE A 252 1.43 32.16 -19.48
N ASN A 253 2.71 31.87 -19.73
CA ASN A 253 3.67 31.61 -18.66
C ASN A 253 3.89 32.86 -17.79
N THR A 254 3.93 34.03 -18.42
CA THR A 254 4.06 35.33 -17.73
C THR A 254 2.85 35.60 -16.85
N GLY A 255 1.64 35.45 -17.39
CA GLY A 255 0.41 35.65 -16.64
C GLY A 255 0.23 34.62 -15.53
N TRP A 256 0.59 33.35 -15.75
CA TRP A 256 0.58 32.32 -14.70
C TRP A 256 1.49 32.69 -13.52
N THR A 257 2.71 33.14 -13.81
CA THR A 257 3.65 33.61 -12.77
C THR A 257 3.03 34.76 -11.97
N ALA A 258 2.40 35.73 -12.65
CA ALA A 258 1.73 36.85 -12.00
C ALA A 258 0.49 36.40 -11.18
N LEU A 259 -0.27 35.40 -11.64
CA LEU A 259 -1.39 34.83 -10.89
C LEU A 259 -0.93 34.16 -9.61
N GLN A 260 0.11 33.34 -9.67
CA GLN A 260 0.68 32.71 -8.47
C GLN A 260 1.12 33.77 -7.45
N GLN A 261 1.75 34.85 -7.91
CA GLN A 261 2.13 35.96 -7.05
C GLN A 261 0.93 36.68 -6.42
N SER A 262 -0.19 36.77 -7.15
CA SER A 262 -1.43 37.40 -6.64
C SER A 262 -2.07 36.63 -5.48
N CYS A 263 -1.74 35.34 -5.29
CA CYS A 263 -2.19 34.53 -4.15
C CYS A 263 -1.45 34.82 -2.84
N GLY A 264 -0.41 35.66 -2.90
CA GLY A 264 0.49 35.96 -1.78
C GLY A 264 1.59 34.92 -1.61
N LYS A 265 2.65 35.30 -0.88
CA LYS A 265 3.73 34.37 -0.53
C LYS A 265 3.24 33.37 0.51
N ARG A 266 3.44 32.09 0.25
CA ARG A 266 3.22 31.00 1.20
C ARG A 266 4.40 30.04 1.11
N GLU A 267 4.77 29.46 2.24
CA GLU A 267 5.76 28.39 2.25
C GLU A 267 5.20 27.17 1.51
N GLN A 268 6.08 26.41 0.88
CA GLN A 268 5.68 25.21 0.16
C GLN A 268 5.11 24.19 1.15
N SER A 269 3.82 23.89 1.02
CA SER A 269 3.12 23.01 1.94
C SER A 269 3.25 21.54 1.56
N LYS A 270 3.23 20.67 2.57
CA LYS A 270 3.14 19.21 2.39
C LYS A 270 1.73 18.87 1.91
N ALA A 271 1.63 18.04 0.87
CA ALA A 271 0.33 17.59 0.38
C ALA A 271 -0.38 16.71 1.42
N THR A 272 -1.65 17.01 1.71
CA THR A 272 -2.52 16.20 2.57
C THR A 272 -3.90 16.03 1.92
N ALA A 273 -4.60 14.94 2.24
CA ALA A 273 -5.98 14.77 1.80
C ALA A 273 -6.90 15.88 2.35
N GLY A 274 -6.69 16.29 3.60
CA GLY A 274 -7.48 17.34 4.25
C GLY A 274 -7.37 18.71 3.57
N THR A 275 -6.16 19.14 3.19
CA THR A 275 -5.96 20.41 2.48
C THR A 275 -6.60 20.38 1.09
N ILE A 276 -6.52 19.24 0.39
CA ILE A 276 -7.18 19.04 -0.90
C ILE A 276 -8.70 19.17 -0.78
N TYR A 277 -9.33 18.42 0.13
CA TYR A 277 -10.79 18.47 0.28
C TYR A 277 -11.28 19.84 0.76
N THR A 278 -10.50 20.53 1.59
CA THR A 278 -10.78 21.90 2.00
C THR A 278 -10.77 22.85 0.80
N ALA A 279 -9.76 22.76 -0.08
CA ALA A 279 -9.69 23.57 -1.29
C ALA A 279 -10.87 23.29 -2.25
N VAL A 280 -11.23 22.01 -2.43
CA VAL A 280 -12.40 21.62 -3.24
C VAL A 280 -13.70 22.16 -2.64
N ALA A 281 -13.86 22.12 -1.31
CA ALA A 281 -15.03 22.67 -0.63
C ALA A 281 -15.12 24.19 -0.78
N GLN A 282 -13.99 24.90 -0.67
CA GLN A 282 -13.94 26.34 -0.93
C GLN A 282 -14.31 26.68 -2.37
N TRP A 283 -13.81 25.92 -3.34
CA TRP A 283 -14.21 26.03 -4.75
C TRP A 283 -15.71 25.83 -4.94
N ARG A 284 -16.29 24.75 -4.39
CA ARG A 284 -17.74 24.51 -4.45
C ARG A 284 -18.55 25.65 -3.86
N THR A 285 -18.08 26.23 -2.75
CA THR A 285 -18.76 27.35 -2.07
C THR A 285 -18.66 28.65 -2.86
N ALA A 286 -17.61 28.82 -3.67
CA ALA A 286 -17.42 29.98 -4.54
C ALA A 286 -18.23 29.91 -5.85
N LEU A 287 -18.79 28.74 -6.20
CA LEU A 287 -19.67 28.60 -7.36
C LEU A 287 -20.96 29.38 -7.16
N THR A 288 -21.38 30.09 -8.20
CA THR A 288 -22.70 30.71 -8.28
C THR A 288 -23.63 29.80 -9.08
N GLN A 289 -24.84 29.58 -8.58
CA GLN A 289 -25.88 28.83 -9.27
C GLN A 289 -27.12 29.69 -9.47
N LYS A 290 -27.72 29.59 -10.66
CA LYS A 290 -28.99 30.22 -11.00
C LYS A 290 -29.84 29.26 -11.84
N ALA A 291 -31.15 29.31 -11.67
CA ALA A 291 -32.07 28.58 -12.54
C ALA A 291 -31.94 29.05 -14.00
N SER A 292 -31.92 28.10 -14.93
CA SER A 292 -31.86 28.34 -16.37
C SER A 292 -32.82 27.37 -17.07
N GLY A 293 -34.08 27.78 -17.22
CA GLY A 293 -35.15 26.90 -17.68
C GLY A 293 -35.36 25.73 -16.70
N SER A 294 -35.27 24.50 -17.21
CA SER A 294 -35.36 23.28 -16.39
C SER A 294 -34.03 22.82 -15.78
N ASP A 295 -32.92 23.49 -16.09
CA ASP A 295 -31.57 23.15 -15.65
C ASP A 295 -30.98 24.23 -14.72
N ASN A 296 -29.82 23.93 -14.16
CA ASN A 296 -28.99 24.89 -13.44
C ASN A 296 -27.95 25.50 -14.37
N SER A 297 -27.78 26.82 -14.29
CA SER A 297 -26.57 27.47 -14.74
C SER A 297 -25.63 27.67 -13.55
N VAL A 298 -24.40 27.17 -13.66
CA VAL A 298 -23.39 27.18 -12.60
C VAL A 298 -22.08 27.72 -13.13
N TRP A 299 -21.49 28.71 -12.47
CA TRP A 299 -20.24 29.33 -12.91
C TRP A 299 -19.38 29.77 -11.72
N LEU A 300 -18.09 30.02 -12.00
CA LEU A 300 -17.14 30.59 -11.05
C LEU A 300 -16.67 31.96 -11.54
N GLY A 301 -16.74 32.97 -10.68
CA GLY A 301 -16.38 34.36 -11.01
C GLY A 301 -17.59 35.23 -11.32
N LYS A 302 -17.32 36.41 -11.89
CA LYS A 302 -18.34 37.42 -12.18
C LYS A 302 -19.02 37.17 -13.52
N SER A 303 -20.35 37.08 -13.50
CA SER A 303 -21.22 37.05 -14.67
C SER A 303 -22.36 38.05 -14.50
N SER A 304 -22.75 38.69 -15.61
CA SER A 304 -23.89 39.60 -15.69
C SER A 304 -25.25 38.90 -15.56
N SER A 305 -25.34 37.59 -15.86
CA SER A 305 -26.63 36.88 -15.90
C SER A 305 -26.56 35.39 -15.52
N THR A 306 -25.83 34.58 -16.30
CA THR A 306 -25.70 33.12 -16.23
C THR A 306 -24.28 32.70 -16.65
N GLY A 307 -23.90 31.44 -16.47
CA GLY A 307 -22.59 30.92 -16.89
C GLY A 307 -22.31 31.09 -18.39
N THR A 308 -23.35 31.01 -19.23
CA THR A 308 -23.22 31.23 -20.68
C THR A 308 -22.76 32.64 -21.08
N ALA A 309 -22.89 33.62 -20.18
CA ALA A 309 -22.44 34.99 -20.39
C ALA A 309 -20.93 35.17 -20.17
N CYS A 310 -20.23 34.17 -19.62
CA CYS A 310 -18.78 34.20 -19.48
C CYS A 310 -18.11 34.41 -20.86
N ALA A 311 -17.37 35.51 -20.98
CA ALA A 311 -16.84 35.98 -22.26
C ALA A 311 -15.47 36.68 -22.15
N GLY A 312 -14.90 36.80 -20.94
CA GLY A 312 -13.63 37.50 -20.74
C GLY A 312 -13.72 39.01 -21.03
N THR A 313 -14.91 39.58 -20.78
CA THR A 313 -15.18 41.02 -20.88
C THR A 313 -15.51 41.59 -19.51
N ASP A 314 -15.56 42.93 -19.39
CA ASP A 314 -16.02 43.59 -18.18
C ASP A 314 -17.35 42.99 -17.68
N THR A 315 -17.42 42.74 -16.38
CA THR A 315 -18.56 42.07 -15.69
C THR A 315 -18.87 40.62 -16.09
N ASN A 316 -18.05 40.00 -16.97
CA ASN A 316 -18.21 38.62 -17.44
C ASN A 316 -16.89 37.83 -17.40
N THR A 317 -16.04 38.13 -16.41
CA THR A 317 -14.81 37.41 -16.07
C THR A 317 -15.14 36.20 -15.20
N CYS A 318 -15.58 35.13 -15.85
CA CYS A 318 -15.99 33.89 -15.20
C CYS A 318 -15.71 32.67 -16.09
N ILE A 319 -15.88 31.48 -15.52
CA ILE A 319 -15.90 30.22 -16.25
C ILE A 319 -17.19 29.46 -15.98
N ASP A 320 -17.75 28.87 -17.03
CA ASP A 320 -18.99 28.10 -16.98
C ASP A 320 -18.71 26.64 -16.61
N TYR A 321 -19.41 26.14 -15.59
CA TYR A 321 -19.43 24.74 -15.16
C TYR A 321 -20.81 24.10 -15.33
N SER A 322 -21.79 24.78 -15.95
CA SER A 322 -23.20 24.35 -16.00
C SER A 322 -23.36 22.91 -16.50
N ASP A 323 -22.53 22.47 -17.45
CA ASP A 323 -22.58 21.11 -17.99
C ASP A 323 -22.36 20.00 -16.94
N PHE A 324 -21.68 20.30 -15.82
CA PHE A 324 -21.46 19.35 -14.71
C PHE A 324 -22.57 19.38 -13.65
N PHE A 325 -23.57 20.26 -13.81
CA PHE A 325 -24.65 20.50 -12.84
C PHE A 325 -26.05 20.48 -13.48
N LYS A 326 -26.14 20.11 -14.77
CA LYS A 326 -27.42 19.90 -15.47
C LYS A 326 -28.18 18.72 -14.87
N LYS A 327 -29.51 18.83 -14.86
CA LYS A 327 -30.40 17.76 -14.43
C LYS A 327 -30.48 16.65 -15.48
N THR A 328 -30.49 17.04 -16.76
CA THR A 328 -30.61 16.11 -17.90
C THR A 328 -29.48 16.34 -18.89
N GLY A 329 -28.83 15.28 -19.36
CA GLY A 329 -27.77 15.36 -20.39
C GLY A 329 -26.49 16.07 -19.95
N GLY A 330 -26.31 16.27 -18.63
CA GLY A 330 -25.07 16.76 -18.02
C GLY A 330 -23.98 15.69 -17.89
N GLN A 331 -22.81 16.12 -17.42
CA GLN A 331 -21.71 15.24 -17.04
C GLN A 331 -21.64 15.11 -15.52
N ASP A 332 -21.16 13.96 -15.04
CA ASP A 332 -20.87 13.80 -13.63
C ASP A 332 -19.70 14.73 -13.24
N LEU A 333 -19.83 15.44 -12.13
CA LEU A 333 -18.80 16.35 -11.64
C LEU A 333 -17.44 15.65 -11.43
N SER A 334 -17.43 14.35 -11.10
CA SER A 334 -16.22 13.54 -10.98
C SER A 334 -15.45 13.36 -12.29
N THR A 335 -16.08 13.65 -13.44
CA THR A 335 -15.42 13.60 -14.76
C THR A 335 -14.71 14.89 -15.12
N LEU A 336 -14.86 15.96 -14.31
CA LEU A 336 -14.08 17.19 -14.46
C LEU A 336 -12.59 16.86 -14.28
N PRO A 337 -11.74 16.99 -15.33
CA PRO A 337 -10.41 16.38 -15.35
C PRO A 337 -9.51 16.74 -14.16
N TRP A 338 -9.48 18.03 -13.80
CA TRP A 338 -8.63 18.48 -12.70
C TRP A 338 -9.16 18.03 -11.34
N LEU A 339 -10.48 17.97 -11.17
CA LEU A 339 -11.10 17.51 -9.92
C LEU A 339 -10.89 16.01 -9.75
N GLN A 340 -11.01 15.23 -10.83
CA GLN A 340 -10.70 13.81 -10.85
C GLN A 340 -9.25 13.55 -10.44
N ALA A 341 -8.30 14.28 -11.03
CA ALA A 341 -6.89 14.15 -10.69
C ALA A 341 -6.61 14.57 -9.24
N LEU A 342 -7.16 15.70 -8.79
CA LEU A 342 -6.93 16.22 -7.44
C LEU A 342 -7.50 15.29 -6.36
N THR A 343 -8.71 14.76 -6.57
CA THR A 343 -9.30 13.76 -5.67
C THR A 343 -8.58 12.41 -5.74
N GLY A 344 -8.07 12.03 -6.91
CA GLY A 344 -7.18 10.89 -7.08
C GLY A 344 -5.90 11.02 -6.24
N ALA A 345 -5.29 12.21 -6.21
CA ALA A 345 -4.15 12.49 -5.32
C ALA A 345 -4.53 12.33 -3.84
N ALA A 346 -5.68 12.89 -3.40
CA ALA A 346 -6.15 12.74 -2.02
C ALA A 346 -6.33 11.27 -1.62
N THR A 347 -6.94 10.44 -2.47
CA THR A 347 -7.09 9.00 -2.24
C THR A 347 -5.75 8.30 -2.06
N GLN A 348 -4.76 8.61 -2.92
CA GLN A 348 -3.44 8.00 -2.82
C GLN A 348 -2.64 8.49 -1.60
N ILE A 349 -2.86 9.73 -1.16
CA ILE A 349 -2.29 10.25 0.10
C ILE A 349 -2.86 9.48 1.30
N THR A 350 -4.17 9.30 1.39
CA THR A 350 -4.79 8.50 2.45
C THR A 350 -4.24 7.08 2.47
N LYS A 351 -4.14 6.44 1.29
CA LYS A 351 -3.52 5.11 1.16
C LYS A 351 -2.06 5.11 1.62
N ALA A 352 -1.30 6.18 1.35
CA ALA A 352 0.09 6.29 1.80
C ALA A 352 0.19 6.46 3.32
N GLU A 353 -0.73 7.18 3.96
CA GLU A 353 -0.80 7.30 5.41
C GLU A 353 -1.10 5.94 6.07
N GLU A 354 -2.08 5.20 5.55
CA GLU A 354 -2.41 3.83 5.99
C GLU A 354 -1.23 2.87 5.78
N THR A 355 -0.59 2.95 4.60
CA THR A 355 0.57 2.12 4.26
C THR A 355 1.74 2.39 5.19
N ALA A 356 2.00 3.66 5.52
CA ALA A 356 3.05 4.02 6.47
C ALA A 356 2.77 3.48 7.88
N ALA A 357 1.52 3.53 8.33
CA ALA A 357 1.11 2.94 9.61
C ALA A 357 1.30 1.41 9.62
N ALA A 358 0.94 0.73 8.52
CA ALA A 358 1.13 -0.70 8.36
C ALA A 358 2.63 -1.08 8.38
N VAL A 359 3.48 -0.36 7.64
CA VAL A 359 4.94 -0.56 7.63
C VAL A 359 5.50 -0.41 9.04
N LYS A 360 5.11 0.65 9.77
CA LYS A 360 5.56 0.86 11.15
C LYS A 360 5.18 -0.30 12.08
N SER A 361 3.97 -0.85 11.94
CA SER A 361 3.52 -2.01 12.70
C SER A 361 4.32 -3.29 12.38
N LEU A 362 4.53 -3.56 11.09
CA LEU A 362 5.33 -4.72 10.64
C LEU A 362 6.80 -4.59 11.07
N GLN A 363 7.33 -3.38 11.09
CA GLN A 363 8.68 -3.08 11.55
C GLN A 363 8.85 -3.32 13.05
N ALA A 364 7.84 -3.01 13.87
CA ALA A 364 7.84 -3.36 15.29
C ALA A 364 7.80 -4.88 15.51
N GLN A 365 7.04 -5.63 14.70
CA GLN A 365 7.06 -7.10 14.73
C GLN A 365 8.42 -7.67 14.35
N MET A 366 9.07 -7.10 13.32
CA MET A 366 10.44 -7.48 12.94
C MET A 366 11.44 -7.23 14.08
N GLN A 367 11.32 -6.11 14.79
CA GLN A 367 12.13 -5.82 15.98
C GLN A 367 11.91 -6.84 17.10
N ALA A 368 10.66 -7.24 17.36
CA ALA A 368 10.36 -8.27 18.34
C ALA A 368 10.97 -9.64 17.96
N LEU A 369 10.91 -10.02 16.68
CA LEU A 369 11.55 -11.25 16.19
C LEU A 369 13.08 -11.19 16.32
N GLN A 370 13.69 -10.03 16.08
CA GLN A 370 15.12 -9.86 16.32
C GLN A 370 15.45 -9.97 17.82
N GLY A 371 14.67 -9.37 18.71
CA GLY A 371 14.84 -9.52 20.15
C GLY A 371 14.75 -10.99 20.62
N ALA A 372 13.74 -11.72 20.15
CA ALA A 372 13.60 -13.15 20.42
C ALA A 372 14.78 -13.97 19.86
N SER A 373 15.27 -13.62 18.65
CA SER A 373 16.45 -14.25 18.07
C SER A 373 17.70 -14.06 18.94
N VAL A 374 17.91 -12.87 19.48
CA VAL A 374 19.01 -12.54 20.40
C VAL A 374 18.90 -13.30 21.73
N GLU A 375 17.69 -13.38 22.29
CA GLU A 375 17.42 -14.09 23.54
C GLU A 375 17.73 -15.58 23.42
N ILE A 376 17.24 -16.24 22.35
CA ILE A 376 17.53 -17.65 22.07
C ILE A 376 19.03 -17.88 21.94
N TYR A 377 19.74 -16.99 21.23
CA TYR A 377 21.18 -17.11 21.05
C TYR A 377 21.93 -16.98 22.37
N SER A 378 21.51 -16.04 23.22
CA SER A 378 22.11 -15.76 24.52
C SER A 378 21.87 -16.90 25.52
N ALA A 379 20.66 -17.45 25.54
CA ALA A 379 20.30 -18.60 26.37
C ALA A 379 21.08 -19.87 25.95
N ALA A 380 21.23 -20.08 24.64
CA ALA A 380 22.03 -21.17 24.08
C ALA A 380 23.52 -21.02 24.42
N ALA A 381 24.07 -19.81 24.29
CA ALA A 381 25.46 -19.52 24.63
C ALA A 381 25.75 -19.72 26.14
N SER A 382 24.76 -19.44 26.99
CA SER A 382 24.83 -19.62 28.44
C SER A 382 24.57 -21.05 28.92
N GLY A 383 24.17 -21.97 28.03
CA GLY A 383 23.88 -23.36 28.38
C GLY A 383 22.63 -23.53 29.25
N VAL A 384 21.65 -22.63 29.09
CA VAL A 384 20.37 -22.65 29.83
C VAL A 384 19.17 -22.90 28.92
N LEU A 385 19.28 -22.72 27.60
CA LEU A 385 18.14 -22.90 26.69
C LEU A 385 17.56 -24.32 26.76
N ALA A 386 18.40 -25.36 26.76
CA ALA A 386 17.95 -26.75 26.97
C ALA A 386 17.30 -26.97 28.35
N LYS A 387 17.79 -26.27 29.38
CA LYS A 387 17.27 -26.35 30.76
C LYS A 387 15.91 -25.66 30.87
N GLU A 388 15.73 -24.52 30.24
CA GLU A 388 14.47 -23.78 30.26
C GLU A 388 13.37 -24.53 29.49
N MET A 389 13.71 -25.18 28.37
CA MET A 389 12.78 -26.06 27.66
C MET A 389 12.42 -27.32 28.46
N THR A 390 13.29 -27.78 29.36
CA THR A 390 13.01 -28.92 30.25
C THR A 390 12.33 -28.50 31.57
N ILE A 391 12.50 -27.25 32.04
CA ILE A 391 11.83 -26.67 33.22
C ILE A 391 10.38 -26.24 32.91
N ALA A 392 10.03 -26.00 31.64
CA ALA A 392 8.63 -25.89 31.19
C ALA A 392 7.84 -27.22 31.30
N ILE A 393 8.46 -28.27 31.84
CA ILE A 393 7.82 -29.44 32.40
C ILE A 393 7.94 -29.31 33.92
N PRO A 394 6.87 -29.07 34.70
CA PRO A 394 6.97 -29.07 36.15
C PRO A 394 7.41 -30.46 36.63
N THR A 395 8.62 -30.55 37.18
CA THR A 395 9.04 -31.69 37.99
C THR A 395 8.22 -31.73 39.28
N ALA A 396 7.19 -32.56 39.33
CA ALA A 396 6.65 -33.10 40.59
C ALA A 396 7.37 -34.42 40.96
N PRO A 397 7.52 -34.77 42.25
CA PRO A 397 8.24 -35.95 42.71
C PRO A 397 7.54 -37.27 42.32
N PRO A 398 8.24 -38.42 42.39
CA PRO A 398 7.90 -39.62 41.65
C PRO A 398 6.74 -40.38 42.32
N THR A 399 5.51 -40.09 41.92
CA THR A 399 4.45 -41.10 42.03
C THR A 399 3.42 -40.88 40.94
N GLN A 400 3.23 -41.96 40.18
CA GLN A 400 2.15 -42.21 39.23
C GLN A 400 2.28 -41.54 37.86
N ARG A 401 2.62 -42.39 36.89
CA ARG A 401 2.44 -42.19 35.46
C ARG A 401 1.03 -41.71 35.18
N GLU A 402 0.90 -40.56 34.53
CA GLU A 402 -0.05 -40.34 33.42
C GLU A 402 0.22 -38.98 32.74
N PRO A 403 0.99 -38.97 31.63
CA PRO A 403 0.91 -37.87 30.68
C PRO A 403 0.94 -38.38 29.23
N GLN A 404 -0.20 -38.32 28.52
CA GLN A 404 -0.34 -38.28 27.03
C GLN A 404 -1.75 -38.72 26.57
N ALA A 405 -2.46 -39.54 27.35
CA ALA A 405 -3.72 -40.15 26.91
C ALA A 405 -4.90 -39.18 26.76
N GLN A 406 -4.96 -38.08 27.53
CA GLN A 406 -6.11 -37.17 27.49
C GLN A 406 -6.08 -36.17 26.32
N THR A 407 -4.90 -35.67 25.93
CA THR A 407 -4.79 -34.74 24.78
C THR A 407 -4.93 -35.49 23.45
N GLN A 408 -4.38 -36.71 23.35
CA GLN A 408 -4.57 -37.58 22.17
C GLN A 408 -6.02 -38.08 22.04
N LYS A 409 -6.70 -38.44 23.14
CA LYS A 409 -8.13 -38.79 23.10
C LYS A 409 -8.99 -37.63 22.60
N LYS A 410 -8.72 -36.41 23.07
CA LYS A 410 -9.50 -35.22 22.69
C LYS A 410 -9.28 -34.80 21.24
N GLN A 411 -8.07 -35.02 20.70
CA GLN A 411 -7.73 -34.73 19.31
C GLN A 411 -8.24 -35.83 18.35
N ALA A 412 -8.21 -37.09 18.78
CA ALA A 412 -8.84 -38.21 18.06
C ALA A 412 -10.38 -38.10 18.07
N GLU A 413 -11.01 -37.66 19.17
CA GLU A 413 -12.46 -37.41 19.21
C GLU A 413 -12.90 -36.30 18.25
N LEU A 414 -12.12 -35.22 18.15
CA LEU A 414 -12.40 -34.12 17.22
C LEU A 414 -12.24 -34.57 15.76
N ALA A 415 -11.18 -35.30 15.43
CA ALA A 415 -10.95 -35.83 14.08
C ALA A 415 -11.99 -36.91 13.69
N GLU A 416 -12.38 -37.77 14.64
CA GLU A 416 -13.47 -38.74 14.45
C GLU A 416 -14.82 -38.04 14.23
N THR A 417 -15.10 -36.95 14.93
CA THR A 417 -16.31 -36.14 14.72
C THR A 417 -16.31 -35.50 13.32
N GLU A 418 -15.17 -35.04 12.83
CA GLU A 418 -15.04 -34.48 11.48
C GLU A 418 -15.23 -35.54 10.38
N CYS A 419 -14.73 -36.77 10.56
CA CYS A 419 -15.00 -37.87 9.65
C CYS A 419 -16.50 -38.23 9.64
N ASN A 420 -17.10 -38.40 10.82
CA ASN A 420 -18.51 -38.79 10.97
C ASN A 420 -19.51 -37.74 10.44
N ALA A 421 -19.08 -36.49 10.21
CA ALA A 421 -19.90 -35.46 9.60
C ALA A 421 -20.10 -35.61 8.08
N ALA A 422 -19.38 -36.52 7.40
CA ALA A 422 -19.60 -36.80 5.98
C ALA A 422 -20.93 -37.56 5.76
N LYS A 423 -21.74 -37.10 4.80
CA LYS A 423 -23.10 -37.60 4.58
C LYS A 423 -23.17 -38.83 3.67
N ASP A 424 -22.12 -39.07 2.89
CA ASP A 424 -22.01 -40.19 1.95
C ASP A 424 -20.56 -40.63 1.70
N GLU A 425 -20.41 -41.70 0.91
CA GLU A 425 -19.11 -42.31 0.58
C GLU A 425 -18.20 -41.38 -0.22
N ASP A 426 -18.77 -40.50 -1.05
CA ASP A 426 -17.99 -39.60 -1.91
C ASP A 426 -17.43 -38.43 -1.10
N GLU A 427 -18.22 -37.87 -0.18
CA GLU A 427 -17.77 -36.85 0.76
C GLU A 427 -16.71 -37.41 1.73
N CYS A 428 -16.86 -38.65 2.17
CA CYS A 428 -15.88 -39.32 3.05
C CYS A 428 -14.49 -39.46 2.41
N LYS A 429 -14.43 -39.83 1.11
CA LYS A 429 -13.16 -40.01 0.38
C LYS A 429 -12.38 -38.71 0.18
N THR A 430 -13.02 -37.55 0.32
CA THR A 430 -12.35 -36.25 0.23
C THR A 430 -11.69 -35.81 1.54
N LYS A 431 -12.00 -36.47 2.67
CA LYS A 431 -11.46 -36.13 3.99
C LYS A 431 -10.20 -36.95 4.27
N THR A 432 -9.08 -36.25 4.50
CA THR A 432 -7.77 -36.87 4.74
C THR A 432 -7.77 -37.58 6.10
N GLY A 433 -7.36 -38.86 6.13
CA GLY A 433 -7.34 -39.67 7.36
C GLY A 433 -8.69 -40.30 7.74
N CYS A 434 -9.72 -40.23 6.88
CA CYS A 434 -11.01 -40.87 7.09
C CYS A 434 -11.21 -42.07 6.15
N ILE A 435 -11.97 -43.08 6.57
CA ILE A 435 -12.33 -44.26 5.79
C ILE A 435 -13.84 -44.54 5.87
N TYR A 436 -14.44 -44.90 4.73
CA TYR A 436 -15.87 -45.22 4.67
C TYR A 436 -16.11 -46.69 4.99
N ASP A 437 -16.83 -46.96 6.08
CA ASP A 437 -17.27 -48.29 6.45
C ASP A 437 -18.55 -48.65 5.68
N LYS A 438 -18.40 -49.51 4.67
CA LYS A 438 -19.49 -49.97 3.82
C LYS A 438 -20.51 -50.86 4.55
N ALA A 439 -20.11 -51.54 5.63
CA ALA A 439 -21.02 -52.40 6.40
C ALA A 439 -21.96 -51.57 7.27
N ASN A 440 -21.47 -50.46 7.84
CA ASN A 440 -22.23 -49.58 8.72
C ASN A 440 -22.70 -48.27 8.05
N LYS A 441 -22.39 -48.07 6.76
CA LYS A 441 -22.71 -46.87 5.96
C LYS A 441 -22.32 -45.56 6.65
N LYS A 442 -21.11 -45.49 7.20
CA LYS A 442 -20.61 -44.32 7.93
C LYS A 442 -19.12 -44.06 7.65
N CYS A 443 -18.68 -42.83 7.83
CA CYS A 443 -17.30 -42.42 7.66
C CYS A 443 -16.61 -42.28 9.02
N THR A 444 -15.53 -43.03 9.25
CA THR A 444 -14.80 -43.06 10.54
C THR A 444 -13.33 -42.72 10.35
N LEU A 445 -12.62 -42.34 11.41
CA LEU A 445 -11.18 -42.02 11.33
C LEU A 445 -10.38 -43.30 11.06
N SER A 446 -9.44 -43.26 10.12
CA SER A 446 -8.55 -44.38 9.81
C SER A 446 -7.46 -44.54 10.88
N GLU A 447 -6.81 -45.71 10.92
CA GLU A 447 -5.72 -45.96 11.86
C GLU A 447 -4.49 -45.06 11.57
N GLU A 448 -4.28 -44.63 10.33
CA GLU A 448 -3.25 -43.63 10.00
C GLU A 448 -3.61 -42.22 10.51
N GLY A 449 -4.90 -41.88 10.55
CA GLY A 449 -5.41 -40.60 11.08
C GLY A 449 -5.30 -40.48 12.61
N LYS A 450 -4.98 -41.57 13.32
CA LYS A 450 -4.83 -41.62 14.79
C LYS A 450 -3.39 -41.40 15.27
N GLN A 451 -2.41 -41.27 14.37
CA GLN A 451 -1.01 -40.99 14.72
C GLN A 451 -0.64 -39.51 14.48
N PRO A 452 0.24 -38.90 15.31
CA PRO A 452 0.73 -37.54 15.04
C PRO A 452 1.49 -37.51 13.71
N ALA A 453 1.27 -36.45 12.92
CA ALA A 453 1.83 -36.30 11.58
C ALA A 453 3.37 -36.08 11.59
N GLU A 454 4.11 -37.14 11.85
CA GLU A 454 5.49 -37.33 11.42
C GLU A 454 5.53 -38.56 10.52
N ASN A 455 5.94 -38.34 9.25
CA ASN A 455 6.09 -39.28 8.14
C ASN A 455 4.90 -39.38 7.17
N THR A 456 4.93 -38.55 6.13
CA THR A 456 4.41 -38.95 4.83
C THR A 456 5.32 -38.44 3.72
N ALA A 457 6.36 -39.22 3.42
CA ALA A 457 6.96 -39.33 2.09
C ALA A 457 8.04 -40.43 2.10
N ALA A 458 7.67 -41.69 1.87
CA ALA A 458 8.54 -42.68 1.20
C ALA A 458 7.77 -43.96 0.87
N GLY A 459 7.63 -44.21 -0.44
CA GLY A 459 7.73 -45.52 -1.08
C GLY A 459 6.95 -46.71 -0.50
N ASN A 460 5.87 -47.07 -1.19
CA ASN A 460 5.39 -48.46 -1.21
C ASN A 460 6.47 -49.37 -1.83
N GLN A 461 7.24 -50.06 -0.97
CA GLN A 461 7.82 -51.36 -1.26
C GLN A 461 7.84 -52.20 0.02
N ALA A 462 6.97 -53.21 0.07
CA ALA A 462 7.19 -54.41 0.87
C ALA A 462 6.86 -55.60 -0.02
N GLY A 463 7.89 -56.38 -0.37
CA GLY A 463 7.72 -57.67 -1.01
C GLY A 463 7.71 -58.78 0.03
N THR A 464 6.86 -59.78 -0.19
CA THR A 464 7.21 -61.20 0.04
C THR A 464 6.30 -62.11 -0.80
N ASP A 465 6.94 -62.78 -1.76
CA ASP A 465 6.77 -64.14 -2.29
C ASP A 465 5.43 -64.69 -2.81
N GLY A 466 5.42 -65.04 -4.10
CA GLY A 466 4.51 -66.06 -4.65
C GLY A 466 4.21 -66.04 -6.16
N LYS A 467 5.13 -66.58 -6.99
CA LYS A 467 4.93 -67.26 -8.30
C LYS A 467 4.01 -66.66 -9.41
N ASN A 468 4.68 -66.48 -10.56
CA ASN A 468 4.31 -66.82 -11.95
C ASN A 468 3.40 -65.92 -12.83
N THR A 469 3.99 -65.62 -14.01
CA THR A 469 3.45 -65.55 -15.39
C THR A 469 3.12 -64.20 -16.06
N ALA A 470 3.87 -63.98 -17.15
CA ALA A 470 3.68 -63.20 -18.39
C ALA A 470 2.39 -62.40 -18.66
N GLY A 471 2.55 -61.23 -19.29
CA GLY A 471 1.48 -60.59 -20.08
C GLY A 471 1.71 -59.10 -20.36
N SER A 472 1.91 -58.77 -21.63
CA SER A 472 2.12 -57.43 -22.19
C SER A 472 0.90 -56.48 -22.15
N ASN A 473 1.18 -55.21 -22.51
CA ASN A 473 0.30 -54.16 -23.08
C ASN A 473 -0.49 -53.31 -22.07
N SER A 474 -0.84 -52.04 -22.25
CA SER A 474 -0.52 -50.89 -23.14
C SER A 474 -1.51 -49.75 -22.73
N PHE A 475 -1.29 -48.53 -23.25
CA PHE A 475 -2.24 -47.38 -23.35
C PHE A 475 -2.35 -46.46 -22.11
N VAL A 476 -1.84 -45.20 -22.09
CA VAL A 476 -2.06 -43.95 -22.89
C VAL A 476 -3.30 -43.15 -22.41
N ILE A 477 -3.22 -41.80 -22.54
CA ILE A 477 -4.27 -40.74 -22.53
C ILE A 477 -4.38 -39.96 -21.19
N ASN A 478 -4.36 -38.61 -21.07
CA ASN A 478 -4.17 -37.48 -21.99
C ASN A 478 -3.73 -36.21 -21.23
N LYS A 479 -3.11 -35.27 -21.95
CA LYS A 479 -2.73 -33.90 -21.50
C LYS A 479 -3.91 -32.91 -21.59
N ALA A 480 -4.13 -32.18 -20.49
CA ALA A 480 -4.54 -30.75 -20.33
C ALA A 480 -5.94 -30.29 -20.85
N PRO A 481 -6.40 -29.04 -20.57
CA PRO A 481 -5.97 -27.99 -19.61
C PRO A 481 -7.13 -27.43 -18.74
N LEU A 482 -6.87 -26.71 -17.63
CA LEU A 482 -7.93 -25.92 -16.97
C LEU A 482 -7.42 -24.58 -16.44
N LEU A 483 -8.17 -23.56 -16.87
CA LEU A 483 -7.97 -22.11 -16.76
C LEU A 483 -8.15 -21.62 -15.33
N LEU A 484 -7.22 -20.79 -14.86
CA LEU A 484 -7.34 -19.99 -13.65
C LEU A 484 -7.94 -18.62 -14.01
N ALA A 485 -9.18 -18.39 -13.57
CA ALA A 485 -9.80 -17.08 -13.51
C ALA A 485 -9.37 -16.39 -12.22
N VAL A 486 -8.66 -15.26 -12.36
CA VAL A 486 -8.35 -14.32 -11.28
C VAL A 486 -9.22 -13.09 -11.49
N SER A 487 -10.11 -12.81 -10.54
CA SER A 487 -10.75 -11.52 -10.34
C SER A 487 -11.31 -11.49 -8.93
N LEU A 488 -10.60 -10.80 -8.03
CA LEU A 488 -11.14 -9.87 -7.03
C LEU A 488 -10.00 -9.39 -6.11
N PHE A 489 -9.86 -8.06 -6.06
CA PHE A 489 -8.98 -7.19 -5.26
C PHE A 489 -7.59 -6.85 -5.82
#